data_AF-A0A0F2RWZ0-F1
#
_entry.id   AF-A0A0F2RWZ0-F1
#
_cell.length_a   1.000
_cell.length_b   1.000
_cell.length_c   1.000
_cell.angle_alpha   90.00
_cell.angle_beta   90.00
_cell.angle_gamma   90.00
#
_symmetry.space_group_name_H-M   'P 1'
#
loop_
_entity.id
_entity.type
_entity.pdbx_description
1 polymer ?
#
loop_
_entity_poly.entity_id
_entity_poly.type
_entity_poly.pdbx_seq_one_letter_code
_entity_poly.pdbx_strand_id
1 'polypeptide(L)'
;MIKKIDKRLRATLFRARLAEAMRLRQSNQSALARSIGVDRSTVSQLLKEETGRLPNAQVVGECASALGVSADWLLGLTDRPETAADMLANTLSLTEAPRALVDEQIFAWHKEAAGYKIRHVPAALPDMLKTRAMLEWEYEPHLGRSTDQAIGASEDRMAWMRAAQSDYEIALPLYEIESFARGEGYYRGLPAAIRRAQLDHLITVTTQLYPSLRLYLFDARRVYSAPVTILGPLLAVLYIGRNYMVFRDRERVQAMTLHFDSLVREASITARALPDHLRGLRDGTVG
;
A
#
# COMPACT_ATOMS: atom_id res chain seq x y z
N MET A 1 30.30 0.01 -21.47
CA MET A 1 30.59 -0.16 -22.91
C MET A 1 29.30 0.11 -23.68
N ILE A 2 29.14 1.29 -24.29
CA ILE A 2 27.89 1.66 -24.98
C ILE A 2 27.79 0.84 -26.27
N LYS A 3 26.92 -0.18 -26.29
CA LYS A 3 26.57 -0.90 -27.52
C LYS A 3 25.91 0.11 -28.48
N LYS A 4 26.64 0.52 -29.51
CA LYS A 4 26.11 1.41 -30.55
C LYS A 4 25.11 0.62 -31.40
N ILE A 5 23.82 0.80 -31.12
CA ILE A 5 22.73 0.16 -31.86
C ILE A 5 22.78 0.63 -33.32
N ASP A 6 22.72 -0.31 -34.27
CA ASP A 6 22.62 0.00 -35.70
C ASP A 6 21.40 0.89 -35.98
N LYS A 7 21.62 1.99 -36.71
CA LYS A 7 20.57 2.95 -37.08
C LYS A 7 19.41 2.29 -37.83
N ARG A 8 19.67 1.25 -38.62
CA ARG A 8 18.65 0.48 -39.35
C ARG A 8 17.78 -0.34 -38.39
N LEU A 9 18.40 -1.03 -37.44
CA LEU A 9 17.68 -1.78 -36.40
C LEU A 9 16.82 -0.85 -35.55
N ARG A 10 17.34 0.33 -35.22
CA ARG A 10 16.59 1.35 -34.47
C ARG A 10 15.39 1.87 -35.26
N ALA A 11 15.53 2.13 -36.55
CA ALA A 11 14.42 2.54 -37.40
C ALA A 11 13.34 1.45 -37.52
N THR A 12 13.74 0.19 -37.65
CA THR A 12 12.80 -0.95 -37.65
C THR A 12 12.06 -1.08 -36.32
N LEU A 13 12.77 -0.98 -35.20
CA LEU A 13 12.17 -1.05 -33.86
C LEU A 13 11.21 0.11 -33.60
N PHE A 14 11.59 1.33 -34.00
CA PHE A 14 10.73 2.51 -33.92
C PHE A 14 9.42 2.30 -34.65
N ARG A 15 9.45 1.77 -35.87
CA ARG A 15 8.24 1.47 -36.66
C ARG A 15 7.34 0.47 -35.98
N ALA A 16 7.91 -0.65 -35.53
CA ALA A 16 7.16 -1.70 -34.85
C ALA A 16 6.48 -1.16 -33.58
N ARG A 17 7.21 -0.39 -32.77
CA ARG A 17 6.70 0.21 -31.53
C ARG A 17 5.68 1.31 -31.78
N LEU A 18 5.87 2.14 -32.82
CA LEU A 18 4.90 3.15 -33.22
C LEU A 18 3.59 2.52 -33.68
N ALA A 19 3.65 1.49 -34.53
CA ALA A 19 2.47 0.76 -34.98
C ALA A 19 1.73 0.09 -33.82
N GLU A 20 2.48 -0.51 -32.88
CA GLU A 20 1.91 -1.14 -31.69
C GLU A 20 1.24 -0.13 -30.77
N ALA A 21 1.87 1.02 -30.49
CA ALA A 21 1.28 2.07 -29.68
C ALA A 21 0.01 2.67 -30.33
N MET A 22 0.01 2.86 -31.65
CA MET A 22 -1.20 3.26 -32.38
C MET A 22 -2.33 2.23 -32.23
N ARG A 23 -2.01 0.93 -32.32
CA ARG A 23 -2.98 -0.17 -32.15
C ARG A 23 -3.57 -0.18 -30.74
N LEU A 24 -2.73 -0.10 -29.71
CA LEU A 24 -3.15 -0.09 -28.30
C LEU A 24 -4.04 1.12 -27.97
N ARG A 25 -3.75 2.27 -28.56
CA ARG A 25 -4.54 3.50 -28.39
C ARG A 25 -5.73 3.63 -29.35
N GLN A 26 -6.03 2.58 -30.12
CA GLN A 26 -7.08 2.57 -31.15
C GLN A 26 -7.00 3.78 -32.11
N SER A 27 -5.77 4.25 -32.38
CA SER A 27 -5.49 5.39 -33.24
C SER A 27 -5.20 4.95 -34.68
N ASN A 28 -5.26 5.88 -35.62
CA ASN A 28 -4.93 5.66 -37.02
C ASN A 28 -4.03 6.77 -37.57
N GLN A 29 -3.46 6.58 -38.76
CA GLN A 29 -2.49 7.52 -39.33
C GLN A 29 -3.02 8.95 -39.47
N SER A 30 -4.29 9.10 -39.85
CA SER A 30 -4.94 10.41 -39.98
C SER A 30 -5.19 11.08 -38.62
N ALA A 31 -5.51 10.29 -37.59
CA ALA A 31 -5.68 10.78 -36.23
C ALA A 31 -4.34 11.21 -35.62
N LEU A 32 -3.31 10.39 -35.76
CA LEU A 32 -1.97 10.70 -35.26
C LEU A 32 -1.38 11.94 -35.95
N ALA A 33 -1.49 12.03 -37.28
CA ALA A 33 -1.00 13.18 -38.06
C ALA A 33 -1.59 14.51 -37.57
N ARG A 34 -2.91 14.55 -37.34
CA ARG A 34 -3.59 15.71 -36.76
C ARG A 34 -3.11 16.02 -35.34
N SER A 35 -2.91 14.98 -34.52
CA SER A 35 -2.49 15.14 -33.13
C SER A 35 -1.08 15.70 -32.98
N ILE A 36 -0.17 15.40 -33.91
CA ILE A 36 1.23 15.82 -33.86
C ILE A 36 1.53 17.00 -34.81
N GLY A 37 0.51 17.55 -35.48
CA GLY A 37 0.65 18.71 -36.35
C GLY A 37 1.43 18.47 -37.64
N VAL A 38 1.38 17.27 -38.22
CA VAL A 38 2.07 16.93 -39.48
C VAL A 38 1.11 16.36 -40.52
N ASP A 39 1.53 16.31 -41.79
CA ASP A 39 0.76 15.68 -42.86
C ASP A 39 0.61 14.16 -42.67
N ARG A 40 -0.52 13.61 -43.13
CA ARG A 40 -0.75 12.15 -43.14
C ARG A 40 0.32 11.40 -43.94
N SER A 41 0.84 12.01 -45.00
CA SER A 41 1.94 11.46 -45.80
C SER A 41 3.21 11.28 -44.98
N THR A 42 3.51 12.19 -44.05
CA THR A 42 4.63 12.10 -43.10
C THR A 42 4.48 10.87 -42.21
N VAL A 43 3.33 10.69 -41.55
CA VAL A 43 3.07 9.50 -40.71
C VAL A 43 3.11 8.20 -41.53
N SER A 44 2.59 8.23 -42.76
CA SER A 44 2.67 7.09 -43.68
C SER A 44 4.13 6.72 -44.03
N GLN A 45 4.98 7.72 -44.28
CA GLN A 45 6.41 7.50 -44.52
C GLN A 45 7.14 6.94 -43.30
N LEU A 46 6.77 7.37 -42.08
CA LEU A 46 7.35 6.82 -40.85
C LEU A 46 7.09 5.33 -40.72
N LEU A 47 5.91 4.85 -41.13
CA LEU A 47 5.52 3.44 -41.01
C LEU A 47 6.01 2.55 -42.18
N LYS A 48 6.51 3.12 -43.28
CA LYS A 48 7.02 2.36 -44.42
C LYS A 48 8.39 1.73 -44.12
N GLU A 49 8.57 0.48 -44.54
CA GLU A 49 9.77 -0.32 -44.27
C GLU A 49 11.05 0.22 -44.93
N GLU A 50 10.91 0.88 -46.09
CA GLU A 50 12.04 1.25 -46.96
C GLU A 50 12.88 2.45 -46.46
N THR A 51 12.38 3.24 -45.50
CA THR A 51 13.13 4.39 -45.01
C THR A 51 14.00 4.00 -43.81
N GLY A 52 15.31 3.79 -44.05
CA GLY A 52 16.30 3.58 -42.97
C GLY A 52 16.57 4.82 -42.10
N ARG A 53 15.67 5.82 -42.09
CA ARG A 53 15.83 7.11 -41.42
C ARG A 53 14.80 7.24 -40.31
N LEU A 54 15.28 7.61 -39.13
CA LEU A 54 14.43 8.02 -38.02
C LEU A 54 13.88 9.42 -38.29
N PRO A 55 12.67 9.74 -37.78
CA PRO A 55 12.18 11.11 -37.74
C PRO A 55 13.10 12.02 -36.92
N ASN A 56 12.89 13.33 -37.05
CA ASN A 56 13.52 14.30 -36.17
C ASN A 56 13.00 14.12 -34.71
N ALA A 57 13.75 14.67 -33.76
CA ALA A 57 13.42 14.53 -32.33
C ALA A 57 12.04 15.09 -31.97
N GLN A 58 11.60 16.16 -32.65
CA GLN A 58 10.28 16.75 -32.43
C GLN A 58 9.16 15.76 -32.78
N VAL A 59 9.19 15.15 -33.95
CA VAL A 59 8.19 14.16 -34.38
C VAL A 59 8.20 12.93 -33.48
N VAL A 60 9.37 12.49 -33.00
CA VAL A 60 9.47 11.40 -32.01
C VAL A 60 8.77 11.79 -30.70
N GLY A 61 9.04 12.99 -30.18
CA GLY A 61 8.44 13.48 -28.94
C GLY A 61 6.92 13.66 -29.04
N GLU A 62 6.44 14.22 -30.15
CA GLU A 62 5.00 14.42 -30.38
C GLU A 62 4.27 13.08 -30.55
N CYS A 63 4.85 12.11 -31.28
CA CYS A 63 4.29 10.76 -31.37
C CYS A 63 4.22 10.07 -29.99
N ALA A 64 5.28 10.20 -29.19
CA ALA A 64 5.35 9.65 -27.84
C ALA A 64 4.24 10.25 -26.95
N SER A 65 4.13 11.57 -26.95
CA SER A 65 3.12 12.33 -26.21
C SER A 65 1.69 11.96 -26.64
N ALA A 66 1.40 12.00 -27.95
CA ALA A 66 0.07 11.71 -28.49
C ALA A 66 -0.40 10.26 -28.22
N LEU A 67 0.54 9.32 -28.13
CA LEU A 67 0.26 7.90 -27.89
C LEU A 67 0.42 7.49 -26.42
N GLY A 68 0.82 8.42 -25.54
CA GLY A 68 1.09 8.17 -24.12
C GLY A 68 2.13 7.07 -23.89
N VAL A 69 3.24 7.15 -24.61
CA VAL A 69 4.41 6.28 -24.45
C VAL A 69 5.67 7.14 -24.33
N SER A 70 6.79 6.57 -23.86
CA SER A 70 8.06 7.31 -23.82
C SER A 70 8.78 7.37 -25.17
N ALA A 71 9.43 8.50 -25.46
CA ALA A 71 10.31 8.64 -26.63
C ALA A 71 11.49 7.65 -26.57
N ASP A 72 12.00 7.37 -25.38
CA ASP A 72 13.06 6.38 -25.15
C ASP A 72 12.60 4.97 -25.53
N TRP A 73 11.34 4.62 -25.26
CA TRP A 73 10.78 3.36 -25.71
C TRP A 73 10.61 3.33 -27.22
N LEU A 74 10.06 4.38 -27.85
CA LEU A 74 9.98 4.44 -29.31
C LEU A 74 11.36 4.30 -29.96
N LEU A 75 12.41 4.84 -29.35
CA LEU A 75 13.77 4.77 -29.86
C LEU A 75 14.54 3.50 -29.47
N GLY A 76 13.99 2.60 -28.66
CA GLY A 76 14.69 1.38 -28.25
C GLY A 76 15.79 1.59 -27.19
N LEU A 77 15.65 2.63 -26.36
CA LEU A 77 16.53 2.91 -25.22
C LEU A 77 16.03 2.25 -23.93
N THR A 78 14.73 1.94 -23.85
CA THR A 78 14.09 1.18 -22.77
C THR A 78 13.11 0.16 -23.36
N ASP A 79 12.80 -0.90 -22.62
CA ASP A 79 11.78 -1.89 -22.98
C ASP A 79 10.40 -1.60 -22.40
N ARG A 80 10.27 -0.54 -21.58
CA ARG A 80 9.01 -0.13 -20.93
C ARG A 80 8.31 0.99 -21.71
N PRO A 81 7.05 0.80 -22.14
CA PRO A 81 6.32 1.80 -22.94
C PRO A 81 5.90 3.03 -22.17
N GLU A 82 5.73 2.96 -20.85
CA GLU A 82 5.15 4.03 -20.03
C GLU A 82 5.99 5.31 -20.01
N THR A 83 5.34 6.47 -19.93
CA THR A 83 6.03 7.75 -19.68
C THR A 83 6.47 7.84 -18.22
N ALA A 84 7.49 8.65 -17.91
CA ALA A 84 7.86 8.92 -16.53
C ALA A 84 6.68 9.48 -15.70
N ALA A 85 5.79 10.24 -16.34
CA ALA A 85 4.57 10.77 -15.72
C ALA A 85 3.49 9.69 -15.49
N ASP A 86 3.29 8.75 -16.42
CA ASP A 86 2.35 7.62 -16.26
C ASP A 86 2.86 6.61 -15.24
N MET A 87 4.18 6.41 -15.16
CA MET A 87 4.78 5.65 -14.07
C MET A 87 4.51 6.31 -12.72
N LEU A 88 4.61 7.64 -12.61
CA LEU A 88 4.30 8.36 -11.37
C LEU A 88 2.78 8.34 -11.05
N ALA A 89 1.91 8.52 -12.04
CA ALA A 89 0.46 8.52 -11.89
C ALA A 89 -0.13 7.15 -11.52
N ASN A 90 0.49 6.05 -11.98
CA ASN A 90 0.08 4.68 -11.64
C ASN A 90 0.72 4.15 -10.33
N THR A 91 1.65 4.91 -9.73
CA THR A 91 2.39 4.45 -8.55
C THR A 91 1.82 4.99 -7.24
N LEU A 92 1.02 6.06 -7.29
CA LEU A 92 0.49 6.73 -6.11
C LEU A 92 -1.00 7.01 -6.27
N SER A 93 -1.84 6.21 -5.60
CA SER A 93 -3.26 6.56 -5.44
C SER A 93 -3.48 7.20 -4.08
N LEU A 94 -4.17 8.35 -4.08
CA LEU A 94 -4.72 8.95 -2.87
C LEU A 94 -6.16 8.47 -2.75
N THR A 95 -6.44 7.64 -1.75
CA THR A 95 -7.80 7.16 -1.48
C THR A 95 -8.30 7.79 -0.19
N GLU A 96 -9.56 8.22 -0.13
CA GLU A 96 -10.12 8.78 1.10
C GLU A 96 -10.11 7.70 2.22
N ALA A 97 -9.73 8.11 3.42
CA ALA A 97 -9.69 7.29 4.63
C ALA A 97 -10.72 7.83 5.63
N PRO A 98 -12.02 7.55 5.42
CA PRO A 98 -13.05 7.95 6.37
C PRO A 98 -12.77 7.32 7.73
N ARG A 99 -12.90 8.12 8.79
CA ARG A 99 -12.77 7.65 10.17
C ARG A 99 -14.05 6.89 10.58
N ALA A 100 -14.23 5.70 10.00
CA ALA A 100 -15.33 4.79 10.24
C ALA A 100 -14.84 3.54 11.00
N LEU A 101 -15.77 2.83 11.66
CA LEU A 101 -15.48 1.57 12.38
C LEU A 101 -14.79 0.52 11.49
N VAL A 102 -15.10 0.51 10.18
CA VAL A 102 -14.37 -0.25 9.16
C VAL A 102 -14.38 0.52 7.86
N ASP A 103 -13.19 0.72 7.31
CA ASP A 103 -13.00 1.27 5.97
C ASP A 103 -13.18 0.18 4.90
N GLU A 104 -14.18 0.33 4.03
CA GLU A 104 -14.46 -0.63 2.96
C GLU A 104 -13.27 -0.85 2.03
N GLN A 105 -12.46 0.19 1.83
CA GLN A 105 -11.29 0.11 0.97
C GLN A 105 -10.19 -0.74 1.60
N ILE A 106 -9.93 -0.56 2.90
CA ILE A 106 -9.00 -1.42 3.65
C ILE A 106 -9.46 -2.88 3.54
N PHE A 107 -10.74 -3.15 3.73
CA PHE A 107 -11.28 -4.50 3.66
C PHE A 107 -11.13 -5.11 2.26
N ALA A 108 -11.35 -4.34 1.20
CA ALA A 108 -11.14 -4.79 -0.17
C ALA A 108 -9.67 -5.17 -0.43
N TRP A 109 -8.71 -4.39 0.08
CA TRP A 109 -7.30 -4.72 -0.04
C TRP A 109 -6.93 -6.00 0.73
N HIS A 110 -7.52 -6.21 1.92
CA HIS A 110 -7.32 -7.46 2.66
C HIS A 110 -7.84 -8.69 1.89
N LYS A 111 -8.97 -8.55 1.17
CA LYS A 111 -9.46 -9.60 0.27
C LYS A 111 -8.51 -9.86 -0.89
N GLU A 112 -7.98 -8.82 -1.51
CA GLU A 112 -7.01 -8.93 -2.60
C GLU A 112 -5.74 -9.68 -2.15
N ALA A 113 -5.34 -9.47 -0.90
CA ALA A 113 -4.15 -10.07 -0.31
C ALA A 113 -4.37 -11.41 0.41
N ALA A 114 -5.55 -12.03 0.25
CA ALA A 114 -5.84 -13.30 0.89
C ALA A 114 -4.80 -14.37 0.53
N GLY A 115 -4.24 -15.02 1.56
CA GLY A 115 -3.18 -16.03 1.41
C GLY A 115 -1.76 -15.45 1.36
N TYR A 116 -1.61 -14.13 1.29
CA TYR A 116 -0.33 -13.47 1.53
C TYR A 116 -0.18 -13.05 2.98
N LYS A 117 1.08 -12.97 3.45
CA LYS A 117 1.41 -12.38 4.75
C LYS A 117 1.12 -10.88 4.75
N ILE A 118 0.49 -10.40 5.81
CA ILE A 118 0.19 -9.00 6.05
C ILE A 118 1.09 -8.47 7.17
N ARG A 119 1.72 -7.32 6.92
CA ARG A 119 2.52 -6.60 7.92
C ARG A 119 1.84 -5.29 8.24
N HIS A 120 1.73 -4.94 9.51
CA HIS A 120 0.96 -3.78 9.93
C HIS A 120 1.63 -3.01 11.07
N VAL A 121 1.75 -1.69 10.90
CA VAL A 121 2.06 -0.73 11.95
C VAL A 121 0.81 0.11 12.15
N PRO A 122 0.07 -0.07 13.26
CA PRO A 122 -1.16 0.66 13.50
C PRO A 122 -0.86 2.06 14.06
N ALA A 123 -1.85 2.96 13.99
CA ALA A 123 -1.77 4.28 14.63
C ALA A 123 -2.09 4.24 16.14
N ALA A 124 -2.84 3.23 16.57
CA ALA A 124 -3.24 2.94 17.95
C ALA A 124 -3.35 1.42 18.12
N LEU A 125 -4.09 0.91 19.09
CA LEU A 125 -4.41 -0.53 19.10
C LEU A 125 -5.09 -0.98 17.79
N PRO A 126 -4.72 -2.13 17.19
CA PRO A 126 -5.38 -2.63 15.98
C PRO A 126 -6.84 -3.03 16.24
N ASP A 127 -7.77 -2.56 15.41
CA ASP A 127 -9.21 -2.83 15.60
C ASP A 127 -9.55 -4.32 15.63
N MET A 128 -8.88 -5.12 14.79
CA MET A 128 -9.06 -6.58 14.75
C MET A 128 -8.72 -7.30 16.06
N LEU A 129 -8.02 -6.62 16.97
CA LEU A 129 -7.62 -7.12 18.28
C LEU A 129 -8.40 -6.44 19.42
N LYS A 130 -9.37 -5.57 19.13
CA LYS A 130 -10.19 -4.89 20.13
C LYS A 130 -11.40 -5.73 20.54
N THR A 131 -11.76 -5.64 21.81
CA THR A 131 -13.03 -6.11 22.35
C THR A 131 -14.14 -5.16 21.93
N ARG A 132 -15.39 -5.66 21.92
CA ARG A 132 -16.57 -4.84 21.64
C ARG A 132 -16.66 -3.58 22.49
N ALA A 133 -16.46 -3.71 23.81
CA ALA A 133 -16.51 -2.58 24.74
C ALA A 133 -15.43 -1.52 24.45
N MET A 134 -14.26 -1.92 23.94
CA MET A 134 -13.21 -0.99 23.52
C MET A 134 -13.62 -0.25 22.24
N LEU A 135 -14.17 -0.95 21.26
CA LEU A 135 -14.69 -0.34 20.02
C LEU A 135 -15.85 0.62 20.32
N GLU A 136 -16.78 0.25 21.19
CA GLU A 136 -17.88 1.11 21.61
C GLU A 136 -17.38 2.43 22.20
N TRP A 137 -16.41 2.36 23.12
CA TRP A 137 -15.81 3.55 23.73
C TRP A 137 -15.07 4.44 22.72
N GLU A 138 -14.27 3.84 21.83
CA GLU A 138 -13.41 4.58 20.92
C GLU A 138 -14.19 5.32 19.82
N TYR A 139 -15.30 4.73 19.37
CA TYR A 139 -16.12 5.25 18.29
C TYR A 139 -17.38 5.97 18.78
N GLU A 140 -17.67 6.00 20.08
CA GLU A 140 -18.77 6.77 20.68
C GLU A 140 -18.88 8.20 20.08
N PRO A 141 -17.80 8.98 19.90
CA PRO A 141 -17.89 10.34 19.37
C PRO A 141 -18.31 10.43 17.89
N HIS A 142 -18.16 9.34 17.13
CA HIS A 142 -18.39 9.29 15.67
C HIS A 142 -19.64 8.47 15.29
N LEU A 143 -20.28 7.79 16.26
CA LEU A 143 -21.42 6.93 16.03
C LEU A 143 -22.75 7.70 16.19
N GLY A 144 -23.52 7.79 15.11
CA GLY A 144 -24.92 8.22 15.15
C GLY A 144 -25.85 7.16 15.74
N ARG A 145 -27.18 7.37 15.62
CA ARG A 145 -28.26 6.56 16.22
C ARG A 145 -28.41 5.07 15.78
N SER A 146 -27.40 4.47 15.14
CA SER A 146 -27.39 3.05 14.74
C SER A 146 -26.11 2.33 15.19
N THR A 147 -25.76 2.50 16.46
CA THR A 147 -24.53 2.00 17.12
C THR A 147 -24.35 0.48 16.94
N ASP A 148 -25.36 -0.32 17.27
CA ASP A 148 -25.21 -1.78 17.34
C ASP A 148 -25.06 -2.45 15.97
N GLN A 149 -25.75 -1.94 14.93
CA GLN A 149 -25.65 -2.50 13.57
C GLN A 149 -24.30 -2.18 12.93
N ALA A 150 -23.79 -0.96 13.16
CA ALA A 150 -22.47 -0.57 12.65
C ALA A 150 -21.34 -1.35 13.33
N ILE A 151 -21.47 -1.61 14.64
CA ILE A 151 -20.54 -2.45 15.39
C ILE A 151 -20.62 -3.89 14.91
N GLY A 152 -21.82 -4.49 14.81
CA GLY A 152 -21.98 -5.88 14.35
C GLY A 152 -21.40 -6.12 12.95
N ALA A 153 -21.70 -5.25 11.98
CA ALA A 153 -21.13 -5.36 10.64
C ALA A 153 -19.60 -5.17 10.61
N SER A 154 -19.04 -4.47 11.59
CA SER A 154 -17.60 -4.29 11.76
C SER A 154 -16.95 -5.53 12.39
N GLU A 155 -17.58 -6.10 13.41
CA GLU A 155 -17.18 -7.36 14.04
C GLU A 155 -17.16 -8.51 13.02
N ASP A 156 -18.17 -8.61 12.14
CA ASP A 156 -18.23 -9.62 11.08
C ASP A 156 -17.07 -9.49 10.08
N ARG A 157 -16.72 -8.25 9.71
CA ARG A 157 -15.59 -7.99 8.81
C ARG A 157 -14.25 -8.29 9.48
N MET A 158 -14.09 -7.97 10.77
CA MET A 158 -12.91 -8.34 11.54
C MET A 158 -12.81 -9.86 11.76
N ALA A 159 -13.93 -10.53 12.00
CA ALA A 159 -13.99 -11.99 12.08
C ALA A 159 -13.55 -12.63 10.76
N TRP A 160 -14.00 -12.08 9.62
CA TRP A 160 -13.51 -12.50 8.31
C TRP A 160 -11.99 -12.30 8.16
N MET A 161 -11.46 -11.13 8.54
CA MET A 161 -10.01 -10.86 8.46
C MET A 161 -9.19 -11.81 9.34
N ARG A 162 -9.73 -12.24 10.49
CA ARG A 162 -9.11 -13.24 11.38
C ARG A 162 -9.21 -14.67 10.82
N ALA A 163 -10.25 -14.99 10.06
CA ALA A 163 -10.44 -16.29 9.43
C ALA A 163 -9.70 -16.42 8.09
N ALA A 164 -9.36 -15.31 7.45
CA ALA A 164 -8.52 -15.29 6.27
C ALA A 164 -7.17 -15.96 6.62
N GLN A 165 -6.74 -16.95 5.84
CA GLN A 165 -5.52 -17.77 6.07
C GLN A 165 -4.21 -16.98 5.84
N SER A 166 -4.20 -15.70 6.15
CA SER A 166 -3.06 -14.81 6.02
C SER A 166 -2.33 -14.72 7.36
N ASP A 167 -1.02 -14.94 7.35
CA ASP A 167 -0.17 -14.64 8.51
C ASP A 167 -0.12 -13.12 8.73
N TYR A 168 -0.26 -12.68 9.98
CA TYR A 168 -0.16 -11.28 10.40
C TYR A 168 1.06 -11.03 11.26
N GLU A 169 1.83 -10.01 10.89
CA GLU A 169 2.88 -9.43 11.71
C GLU A 169 2.52 -7.98 12.02
N ILE A 170 2.43 -7.66 13.31
CA ILE A 170 2.09 -6.33 13.80
C ILE A 170 3.29 -5.79 14.57
N ALA A 171 3.74 -4.58 14.25
CA ALA A 171 4.75 -3.87 15.02
C ALA A 171 4.09 -2.65 15.66
N LEU A 172 4.00 -2.65 16.99
CA LEU A 172 3.36 -1.60 17.78
C LEU A 172 4.43 -0.87 18.61
N PRO A 173 4.37 0.47 18.73
CA PRO A 173 5.25 1.18 19.66
C PRO A 173 5.03 0.71 21.11
N LEU A 174 6.10 0.50 21.87
CA LEU A 174 6.00 0.08 23.27
C LEU A 174 5.21 1.09 24.13
N TYR A 175 5.43 2.39 23.93
CA TYR A 175 4.70 3.42 24.66
C TYR A 175 3.18 3.34 24.43
N GLU A 176 2.73 2.81 23.29
CA GLU A 176 1.31 2.77 22.92
C GLU A 176 0.55 1.77 23.82
N ILE A 177 1.11 0.56 24.00
CA ILE A 177 0.50 -0.45 24.88
C ILE A 177 0.61 -0.07 26.36
N GLU A 178 1.67 0.64 26.75
CA GLU A 178 1.83 1.17 28.10
C GLU A 178 0.84 2.30 28.40
N SER A 179 0.69 3.27 27.49
CA SER A 179 -0.29 4.35 27.60
C SER A 179 -1.70 3.78 27.66
N PHE A 180 -1.96 2.74 26.86
CA PHE A 180 -3.20 1.98 26.94
C PHE A 180 -3.41 1.42 28.34
N ALA A 181 -2.50 0.61 28.87
CA ALA A 181 -2.66 -0.03 30.18
C ALA A 181 -2.92 1.00 31.31
N ARG A 182 -2.21 2.13 31.27
CA ARG A 182 -2.33 3.23 32.26
C ARG A 182 -3.59 4.08 32.06
N GLY A 183 -4.18 4.10 30.87
CA GLY A 183 -5.31 4.99 30.54
C GLY A 183 -4.89 6.43 30.33
N GLU A 184 -3.71 6.62 29.73
CA GLU A 184 -3.08 7.92 29.50
C GLU A 184 -3.11 8.31 28.03
N GLY A 185 -2.79 9.58 27.74
CA GLY A 185 -2.78 10.10 26.37
C GLY A 185 -4.13 9.95 25.68
N TYR A 186 -4.14 9.20 24.58
CA TYR A 186 -5.34 8.90 23.80
C TYR A 186 -6.42 8.18 24.63
N TYR A 187 -6.03 7.36 25.60
CA TYR A 187 -6.92 6.50 26.39
C TYR A 187 -7.48 7.18 27.65
N ARG A 188 -7.31 8.51 27.79
CA ARG A 188 -7.83 9.26 28.93
C ARG A 188 -9.35 9.16 28.98
N GLY A 189 -9.89 8.72 30.12
CA GLY A 189 -11.32 8.53 30.34
C GLY A 189 -11.83 7.12 30.04
N LEU A 190 -11.00 6.23 29.49
CA LEU A 190 -11.36 4.82 29.29
C LEU A 190 -11.47 4.10 30.65
N PRO A 191 -12.60 3.45 30.99
CA PRO A 191 -12.75 2.72 32.25
C PRO A 191 -11.70 1.60 32.45
N ALA A 192 -11.15 1.49 33.66
CA ALA A 192 -10.11 0.50 33.98
C ALA A 192 -10.56 -0.96 33.74
N ALA A 193 -11.85 -1.25 33.92
CA ALA A 193 -12.42 -2.58 33.65
C ALA A 193 -12.30 -2.96 32.16
N ILE A 194 -12.58 -2.02 31.24
CA ILE A 194 -12.44 -2.23 29.80
C ILE A 194 -10.98 -2.47 29.44
N ARG A 195 -10.05 -1.69 30.03
CA ARG A 195 -8.61 -1.88 29.82
C ARG A 195 -8.12 -3.26 30.22
N ARG A 196 -8.51 -3.72 31.41
CA ARG A 196 -8.14 -5.06 31.91
C ARG A 196 -8.69 -6.16 31.00
N ALA A 197 -9.99 -6.08 30.64
CA ALA A 197 -10.61 -7.04 29.74
C ALA A 197 -9.96 -7.08 28.36
N GLN A 198 -9.57 -5.91 27.84
CA GLN A 198 -8.84 -5.80 26.57
C GLN A 198 -7.43 -6.39 26.64
N LEU A 199 -6.69 -6.21 27.75
CA LEU A 199 -5.39 -6.86 27.95
C LEU A 199 -5.54 -8.39 28.04
N ASP A 200 -6.54 -8.89 28.77
CA ASP A 200 -6.84 -10.33 28.85
C ASP A 200 -7.20 -10.91 27.48
N HIS A 201 -7.95 -10.15 26.68
CA HIS A 201 -8.27 -10.51 25.30
C HIS A 201 -7.00 -10.57 24.43
N LEU A 202 -6.14 -9.55 24.49
CA LEU A 202 -4.87 -9.53 23.75
C LEU A 202 -3.98 -10.72 24.12
N ILE A 203 -3.84 -11.03 25.41
CA ILE A 203 -3.08 -12.19 25.90
C ILE A 203 -3.64 -13.48 25.28
N THR A 204 -4.96 -13.65 25.33
CA THR A 204 -5.64 -14.84 24.83
C THR A 204 -5.44 -15.00 23.32
N VAL A 205 -5.74 -13.95 22.55
CA VAL A 205 -5.70 -13.97 21.08
C VAL A 205 -4.28 -14.17 20.57
N THR A 206 -3.31 -13.44 21.12
CA THR A 206 -1.90 -13.56 20.69
C THR A 206 -1.29 -14.90 21.07
N THR A 207 -1.76 -15.55 22.14
CA THR A 207 -1.34 -16.91 22.50
C THR A 207 -1.97 -17.96 21.57
N GLN A 208 -3.29 -17.86 21.32
CA GLN A 208 -4.02 -18.85 20.52
C GLN A 208 -3.66 -18.82 19.04
N LEU A 209 -3.42 -17.62 18.50
CA LEU A 209 -3.14 -17.44 17.07
C LEU A 209 -1.65 -17.49 16.74
N TYR A 210 -0.76 -17.71 17.71
CA TYR A 210 0.66 -17.89 17.43
C TYR A 210 0.91 -19.26 16.75
N PRO A 211 1.70 -19.34 15.65
CA PRO A 211 2.55 -18.29 15.07
C PRO A 211 1.92 -17.50 13.92
N SER A 212 0.65 -17.69 13.58
CA SER A 212 -0.02 -16.99 12.49
C SER A 212 -0.28 -15.51 12.78
N LEU A 213 -0.45 -15.13 14.05
CA LEU A 213 -0.45 -13.74 14.52
C LEU A 213 0.79 -13.50 15.38
N ARG A 214 1.57 -12.48 15.02
CA ARG A 214 2.76 -12.04 15.77
C ARG A 214 2.66 -10.55 16.02
N LEU A 215 2.73 -10.14 17.29
CA LEU A 215 2.77 -8.73 17.66
C LEU A 215 4.09 -8.45 18.37
N TYR A 216 4.82 -7.47 17.85
CA TYR A 216 6.13 -7.02 18.34
C TYR A 216 5.99 -5.63 18.95
N LEU A 217 6.69 -5.37 20.05
CA LEU A 217 6.76 -4.03 20.65
C LEU A 217 8.15 -3.44 20.42
N PHE A 218 8.21 -2.33 19.69
CA PHE A 218 9.45 -1.62 19.39
C PHE A 218 9.57 -0.31 20.15
N ASP A 219 10.81 0.10 20.43
CA ASP A 219 11.07 1.39 21.06
C ASP A 219 11.05 2.52 20.03
N ALA A 220 10.02 3.37 20.10
CA ALA A 220 9.84 4.50 19.21
C ALA A 220 10.92 5.59 19.34
N ARG A 221 11.72 5.58 20.43
CA ARG A 221 12.89 6.46 20.57
C ARG A 221 14.07 6.01 19.71
N ARG A 222 14.15 4.71 19.39
CA ARG A 222 15.20 4.13 18.55
C ARG A 222 14.83 4.19 17.07
N VAL A 223 13.58 3.85 16.75
CA VAL A 223 13.09 3.81 15.37
C VAL A 223 11.66 4.33 15.30
N TYR A 224 11.41 5.25 14.37
CA TYR A 224 10.09 5.79 14.11
C TYR A 224 9.43 5.06 12.92
N SER A 225 8.10 4.91 12.98
CA SER A 225 7.30 4.50 11.83
C SER A 225 6.00 5.28 11.79
N ALA A 226 5.62 5.73 10.59
CA ALA A 226 4.23 6.10 10.32
C ALA A 226 3.35 4.84 10.29
N PRO A 227 2.01 4.97 10.46
CA PRO A 227 1.11 3.84 10.32
C PRO A 227 1.08 3.34 8.88
N VAL A 228 1.30 2.04 8.71
CA VAL A 228 1.45 1.41 7.39
C VAL A 228 0.90 -0.02 7.40
N THR A 229 0.27 -0.43 6.31
CA THR A 229 -0.15 -1.82 6.08
C THR A 229 0.47 -2.32 4.77
N ILE A 230 1.20 -3.42 4.82
CA ILE A 230 1.86 -4.05 3.67
C ILE A 230 1.16 -5.38 3.43
N LEU A 231 0.55 -5.51 2.27
CA LEU A 231 -0.32 -6.61 1.88
C LEU A 231 0.43 -7.50 0.89
N GLY A 232 1.29 -8.36 1.44
CA GLY A 232 2.17 -9.21 0.64
C GLY A 232 3.06 -8.41 -0.32
N PRO A 233 3.31 -8.92 -1.53
CA PRO A 233 4.04 -8.19 -2.58
C PRO A 233 3.12 -7.27 -3.40
N LEU A 234 1.82 -7.19 -3.09
CA LEU A 234 0.82 -6.57 -3.95
C LEU A 234 0.75 -5.06 -3.77
N LEU A 235 0.63 -4.61 -2.51
CA LEU A 235 0.55 -3.18 -2.21
C LEU A 235 0.99 -2.84 -0.78
N ALA A 236 1.35 -1.57 -0.58
CA ALA A 236 1.59 -0.97 0.71
C ALA A 236 0.74 0.29 0.85
N VAL A 237 0.15 0.48 2.03
CA VAL A 237 -0.79 1.55 2.33
C VAL A 237 -0.25 2.35 3.50
N LEU A 238 0.05 3.63 3.30
CA LEU A 238 0.36 4.56 4.39
C LEU A 238 -0.88 5.36 4.77
N TYR A 239 -1.12 5.51 6.06
CA TYR A 239 -2.20 6.34 6.57
C TYR A 239 -1.73 7.78 6.80
N ILE A 240 -2.41 8.73 6.16
CA ILE A 240 -2.09 10.17 6.24
C ILE A 240 -3.37 10.93 6.62
N GLY A 241 -3.86 10.66 7.83
CA GLY A 241 -5.06 11.30 8.37
C GLY A 241 -6.30 10.95 7.58
N ARG A 242 -6.80 11.86 6.73
CA ARG A 242 -8.03 11.63 5.97
C ARG A 242 -7.84 10.86 4.66
N ASN A 243 -6.62 10.43 4.34
CA ASN A 243 -6.34 9.69 3.12
C ASN A 243 -5.36 8.55 3.36
N TYR A 244 -5.46 7.52 2.52
CA TYR A 244 -4.40 6.56 2.29
C TYR A 244 -3.55 6.96 1.11
N MET A 245 -2.25 6.75 1.27
CA MET A 245 -1.29 6.78 0.21
C MET A 245 -0.94 5.34 -0.17
N VAL A 246 -1.35 4.92 -1.36
CA VAL A 246 -1.29 3.52 -1.80
C VAL A 246 -0.20 3.35 -2.84
N PHE A 247 0.68 2.38 -2.59
CA PHE A 247 1.79 2.00 -3.46
C PHE A 247 1.57 0.59 -3.98
N ARG A 248 1.64 0.41 -5.30
CA ARG A 248 1.54 -0.90 -5.97
C ARG A 248 2.81 -1.30 -6.71
N ASP A 249 3.80 -0.41 -6.76
CA ASP A 249 5.07 -0.71 -7.39
C ASP A 249 5.96 -1.57 -6.47
N ARG A 250 6.63 -2.55 -7.08
CA ARG A 250 7.46 -3.51 -6.36
C ARG A 250 8.57 -2.85 -5.53
N GLU A 251 9.17 -1.77 -6.04
CA GLU A 251 10.28 -1.09 -5.38
C GLU A 251 9.84 -0.46 -4.05
N ARG A 252 8.74 0.30 -4.03
CA ARG A 252 8.24 0.91 -2.80
C ARG A 252 7.63 -0.11 -1.85
N VAL A 253 6.91 -1.13 -2.35
CA VAL A 253 6.42 -2.23 -1.49
C VAL A 253 7.58 -2.95 -0.80
N GLN A 254 8.68 -3.19 -1.53
CA GLN A 254 9.89 -3.78 -0.96
C GLN A 254 10.56 -2.84 0.06
N ALA A 255 10.66 -1.55 -0.24
CA ALA A 255 11.20 -0.57 0.71
C ALA A 255 10.41 -0.53 2.03
N MET A 256 9.07 -0.56 1.96
CA MET A 256 8.21 -0.62 3.14
C MET A 256 8.35 -1.94 3.90
N THR A 257 8.53 -3.05 3.18
CA THR A 257 8.80 -4.36 3.79
C THR A 257 10.12 -4.34 4.58
N LEU A 258 11.20 -3.80 4.00
CA LEU A 258 12.49 -3.67 4.68
C LEU A 258 12.41 -2.77 5.91
N HIS A 259 11.65 -1.68 5.82
CA HIS A 259 11.35 -0.81 6.96
C HIS A 259 10.66 -1.58 8.08
N PHE A 260 9.60 -2.34 7.77
CA PHE A 260 8.91 -3.17 8.76
C PHE A 260 9.84 -4.22 9.39
N ASP A 261 10.65 -4.91 8.59
CA ASP A 261 11.61 -5.90 9.10
C ASP A 261 12.63 -5.25 10.05
N SER A 262 12.96 -3.96 9.86
CA SER A 262 13.78 -3.19 10.81
C SER A 262 13.06 -2.94 12.13
N LEU A 263 11.76 -2.67 12.12
CA LEU A 263 10.96 -2.52 13.36
C LEU A 263 10.93 -3.82 14.15
N VAL A 264 10.78 -4.95 13.47
CA VAL A 264 10.82 -6.28 14.10
C VAL A 264 12.20 -6.57 14.71
N ARG A 265 13.27 -6.15 14.04
CA ARG A 265 14.65 -6.31 14.55
C ARG A 265 14.92 -5.45 15.79
N GLU A 266 14.38 -4.24 15.83
CA GLU A 266 14.51 -3.29 16.95
C GLU A 266 13.45 -3.52 18.04
N ALA A 267 12.63 -4.58 17.94
CA ALA A 267 11.60 -4.88 18.92
C ALA A 267 12.21 -5.32 20.25
N SER A 268 11.95 -4.55 21.31
CA SER A 268 12.35 -4.89 22.68
C SER A 268 11.55 -6.09 23.22
N ILE A 269 10.28 -6.22 22.82
CA ILE A 269 9.43 -7.35 23.19
C ILE A 269 9.02 -8.11 21.93
N THR A 270 9.41 -9.37 21.87
CA THR A 270 9.07 -10.27 20.76
C THR A 270 7.68 -10.85 20.90
N ALA A 271 7.09 -11.34 19.82
CA ALA A 271 5.78 -11.99 19.83
C ALA A 271 5.66 -13.15 20.84
N ARG A 272 6.76 -13.88 21.11
CA ARG A 272 6.77 -14.96 22.10
C ARG A 272 6.77 -14.46 23.54
N ALA A 273 7.41 -13.32 23.80
CA ALA A 273 7.49 -12.70 25.14
C ALA A 273 6.29 -11.79 25.44
N LEU A 274 5.52 -11.44 24.41
CA LEU A 274 4.40 -10.50 24.52
C LEU A 274 3.36 -10.90 25.58
N PRO A 275 2.86 -12.16 25.67
CA PRO A 275 1.85 -12.50 26.66
C PRO A 275 2.28 -12.22 28.11
N ASP A 276 3.55 -12.48 28.43
CA ASP A 276 4.11 -12.23 29.77
C ASP A 276 4.20 -10.73 30.07
N HIS A 277 4.66 -9.94 29.08
CA HIS A 277 4.71 -8.49 29.21
C HIS A 277 3.32 -7.88 29.42
N LEU A 278 2.31 -8.33 28.67
CA LEU A 278 0.92 -7.88 28.81
C LEU A 278 0.34 -8.23 30.19
N ARG A 279 0.64 -9.42 30.74
CA ARG A 279 0.26 -9.76 32.13
C ARG A 279 0.88 -8.80 33.12
N GLY A 280 2.15 -8.46 32.92
CA GLY A 280 2.85 -7.48 33.74
C GLY A 280 2.18 -6.10 33.75
N LEU A 281 1.79 -5.61 32.57
CA LEU A 281 1.03 -4.35 32.44
C LEU A 281 -0.35 -4.43 33.08
N ARG A 282 -1.07 -5.55 32.92
CA ARG A 282 -2.40 -5.77 33.52
C ARG A 282 -2.35 -5.79 35.04
N ASP A 283 -1.31 -6.40 35.61
CA ASP A 283 -1.17 -6.60 37.05
C ASP A 283 -0.45 -5.41 37.71
N GLY A 284 0.07 -4.46 36.92
CA GLY A 284 0.79 -3.28 37.40
C GLY A 284 2.20 -3.59 37.91
N THR A 285 2.79 -4.70 37.48
CA THR A 285 4.11 -5.17 37.93
C THR A 285 5.23 -4.78 36.97
N VAL A 286 4.90 -4.23 35.81
CA VAL A 286 5.84 -3.69 34.82
C VAL A 286 5.56 -2.20 34.67
N GLY A 287 6.58 -1.38 34.97
CA GLY A 287 6.56 0.09 34.95
C GLY A 287 7.61 0.65 34.02
#